data_AF-I1C5F7-F1
#
_entry.id   AF-I1C5F7-F1
#
_cell.length_a   1.000
_cell.length_b   1.000
_cell.length_c   1.000
_cell.angle_alpha   90.00
_cell.angle_beta   90.00
_cell.angle_gamma   90.00
#
_symmetry.space_group_name_H-M   'P 1'
#
loop_
_entity.id
_entity.type
_entity.pdbx_description
1 polymer ?
#
loop_
_entity_poly.entity_id
_entity_poly.type
_entity_poly.pdbx_seq_one_letter_code
_entity_poly.pdbx_strand_id
1 'polypeptide(L)'
;MEQSLADVQGLPQFTDDRTDHLLELISIDEIIHETARVENKISSSEEDGFGYAFLSQLFQYPPLQDLSLEAYDQALSSHTFPASWQGLRVRLLVKKSTNFFDQLRR
;
A
#
# COMPACT_ATOMS: atom_id res chain seq x y z
N MET A 1 -0.34 19.37 -26.76
CA MET A 1 -0.18 18.15 -25.93
C MET A 1 1.09 17.43 -26.35
N GLU A 2 2.22 18.15 -26.48
CA GLU A 2 3.50 17.58 -26.96
C GLU A 2 4.67 17.94 -26.03
N GLN A 3 4.46 18.82 -25.05
CA GLN A 3 5.52 19.29 -24.16
C GLN A 3 5.89 18.30 -23.04
N SER A 4 5.06 17.28 -22.76
CA SER A 4 5.26 16.38 -21.61
C SER A 4 6.27 15.26 -21.86
N LEU A 5 6.62 14.96 -23.12
CA LEU A 5 7.57 13.91 -23.47
C LEU A 5 9.04 14.38 -23.37
N ALA A 6 9.28 15.69 -23.49
CA ALA A 6 10.63 16.26 -23.43
C ALA A 6 11.23 16.18 -22.02
N ASP A 7 10.40 16.28 -20.97
CA ASP A 7 10.84 16.24 -19.57
C ASP A 7 11.25 14.82 -19.10
N VAL A 8 10.89 13.78 -19.83
CA VAL A 8 11.18 12.38 -19.45
C VAL A 8 12.56 11.93 -19.93
N GLN A 9 13.15 12.64 -20.91
CA GLN A 9 14.41 12.21 -21.54
C GLN A 9 15.66 12.38 -20.67
N GLY A 10 15.57 13.13 -19.58
CA GLY A 10 16.66 13.32 -18.61
C GLY A 10 16.57 12.44 -17.36
N LEU A 11 15.51 11.64 -17.22
CA LEU A 11 15.38 10.71 -16.11
C LEU A 11 16.35 9.53 -16.29
N PRO A 12 16.87 8.96 -15.19
CA PRO A 12 17.65 7.73 -15.26
C PRO A 12 16.81 6.68 -16.00
N GLN A 13 17.25 6.30 -17.19
CA GLN A 13 16.65 5.20 -17.93
C GLN A 13 16.95 3.92 -17.14
N PHE A 14 15.91 3.17 -16.82
CA PHE A 14 16.07 1.85 -16.21
C PHE A 14 16.66 0.92 -17.27
N THR A 15 17.98 0.82 -17.34
CA THR A 15 18.72 -0.07 -18.25
C THR A 15 18.97 -1.44 -17.63
N ASP A 16 18.13 -1.86 -16.70
CA ASP A 16 18.38 -3.03 -15.86
C ASP A 16 17.42 -4.14 -16.28
N ASP A 17 17.93 -5.36 -16.48
CA ASP A 17 17.17 -6.60 -16.73
C ASP A 17 16.11 -6.88 -15.64
N ARG A 18 16.10 -6.06 -14.58
CA ARG A 18 15.16 -6.07 -13.47
C ARG A 18 13.82 -5.40 -13.74
N THR A 19 13.64 -4.68 -14.86
CA THR A 19 12.30 -4.20 -15.23
C THR A 19 11.33 -5.33 -15.54
N ASP A 20 11.84 -6.48 -15.96
CA ASP A 20 11.01 -7.64 -16.27
C ASP A 20 10.29 -8.16 -15.01
N HIS A 21 10.96 -8.11 -13.86
CA HIS A 21 10.38 -8.48 -12.56
C HIS A 21 9.23 -7.56 -12.11
N LEU A 22 9.13 -6.33 -12.64
CA LEU A 22 8.03 -5.41 -12.30
C LEU A 22 6.71 -5.79 -12.98
N LEU A 23 6.78 -6.65 -14.00
CA LEU A 23 5.64 -7.13 -14.77
C LEU A 23 5.30 -8.60 -14.46
N GLU A 24 6.06 -9.24 -13.57
CA GLU A 24 5.75 -10.60 -13.12
C GLU A 24 4.43 -10.62 -12.33
N LEU A 25 3.69 -11.72 -12.50
CA LEU A 25 2.45 -11.95 -11.77
C LEU A 25 2.75 -12.08 -10.28
N ILE A 26 1.84 -11.57 -9.46
CA ILE A 26 2.01 -11.57 -8.00
C ILE A 26 1.70 -12.97 -7.48
N SER A 27 2.60 -13.55 -6.70
CA SER A 27 2.37 -14.85 -6.06
C SER A 27 1.67 -14.70 -4.70
N ILE A 28 0.97 -15.77 -4.28
CA ILE A 28 0.28 -15.75 -2.99
C ILE A 28 1.26 -15.72 -1.82
N ASP A 29 2.43 -16.36 -1.99
CA ASP A 29 3.49 -16.35 -0.99
C ASP A 29 4.04 -14.94 -0.76
N GLU A 30 4.15 -14.13 -1.81
CA GLU A 30 4.54 -12.71 -1.69
C GLU A 30 3.48 -11.90 -0.95
N ILE A 31 2.20 -12.10 -1.25
CA ILE A 31 1.10 -11.42 -0.54
C ILE A 31 1.11 -11.80 0.94
N ILE A 32 1.26 -13.10 1.27
CA ILE A 32 1.34 -13.59 2.64
C ILE A 32 2.57 -13.00 3.35
N HIS A 33 3.72 -12.98 2.68
CA HIS A 33 4.94 -12.41 3.24
C HIS A 33 4.77 -10.93 3.59
N GLU A 34 4.23 -10.13 2.68
CA GLU A 34 4.07 -8.69 2.89
C GLU A 34 3.01 -8.37 3.94
N THR A 35 1.93 -9.14 4.01
CA THR A 35 0.86 -8.93 4.99
C THR A 35 1.28 -9.34 6.40
N ALA A 36 2.13 -10.35 6.55
CA ALA A 36 2.73 -10.72 7.83
C ALA A 36 3.59 -9.59 8.44
N ARG A 37 4.24 -8.76 7.60
CA ARG A 37 5.06 -7.62 8.06
C ARG A 37 4.25 -6.51 8.71
N VAL A 38 2.94 -6.46 8.48
CA VAL A 38 2.04 -5.42 8.98
C VAL A 38 1.03 -5.92 10.02
N GLU A 39 0.97 -7.22 10.29
CA GLU A 39 0.02 -7.84 11.23
C GLU A 39 0.02 -7.19 12.62
N ASN A 40 1.21 -6.89 13.16
CA ASN A 40 1.36 -6.26 14.47
C ASN A 40 1.23 -4.73 14.46
N LYS A 41 0.96 -4.11 13.31
CA LYS A 41 0.80 -2.66 13.20
C LYS A 41 -0.58 -2.24 13.67
N ILE A 42 -0.62 -1.58 14.82
CA ILE A 42 -1.80 -0.87 15.31
C ILE A 42 -1.84 0.50 14.62
N SER A 43 -2.31 0.54 13.38
CA SER A 43 -2.66 1.79 12.71
C SER A 43 -4.14 2.11 12.89
N SER A 44 -4.52 3.33 12.58
CA SER A 44 -5.93 3.61 12.32
C SER A 44 -6.41 2.72 11.18
N SER A 45 -7.53 2.01 11.37
CA SER A 45 -8.22 1.30 10.29
C SER A 45 -8.68 2.29 9.22
N GLU A 46 -8.86 1.77 8.01
CA GLU A 46 -9.52 2.50 6.93
C GLU A 46 -11.03 2.60 7.19
N GLU A 47 -11.77 3.11 6.21
CA GLU A 47 -13.22 3.35 6.29
C GLU A 47 -14.05 2.09 6.49
N ASP A 48 -13.51 0.95 6.06
CA ASP A 48 -14.06 -0.37 6.25
C ASP A 48 -13.95 -0.90 7.69
N GLY A 49 -13.15 -0.22 8.54
CA GLY A 49 -12.92 -0.59 9.93
C GLY A 49 -11.97 -1.77 10.13
N PHE A 50 -11.46 -2.39 9.06
CA PHE A 50 -10.55 -3.53 9.16
C PHE A 50 -9.12 -3.05 9.40
N GLY A 51 -8.51 -3.52 10.49
CA GLY A 51 -7.10 -3.29 10.78
C GLY A 51 -6.20 -4.25 10.00
N TYR A 52 -4.89 -3.96 9.94
CA TYR A 52 -3.90 -4.78 9.23
C TYR A 52 -3.84 -6.26 9.70
N ALA A 53 -4.25 -6.55 10.93
CA ALA A 53 -4.35 -7.92 11.45
C ALA A 53 -5.39 -8.78 10.69
N PHE A 54 -6.39 -8.18 10.04
CA PHE A 54 -7.34 -8.93 9.23
C PHE A 54 -6.75 -9.33 7.87
N LEU A 55 -5.77 -8.59 7.36
CA LEU A 55 -5.14 -8.91 6.07
C LEU A 55 -4.39 -10.24 6.15
N SER A 56 -3.62 -10.49 7.21
CA SER A 56 -2.91 -11.76 7.38
C SER A 56 -3.86 -12.94 7.38
N GLN A 57 -5.03 -12.80 8.03
CA GLN A 57 -6.07 -13.83 8.07
C GLN A 57 -6.76 -14.04 6.73
N LEU A 58 -7.05 -12.94 6.01
CA LEU A 58 -7.73 -12.97 4.71
C LEU A 58 -6.92 -13.76 3.68
N PHE A 59 -5.63 -13.43 3.54
CA PHE A 59 -4.78 -14.04 2.51
C PHE A 59 -4.26 -15.43 2.88
N GLN A 60 -4.30 -15.81 4.17
CA GLN A 60 -4.02 -17.18 4.59
C GLN A 60 -5.21 -18.12 4.40
N TYR A 61 -6.42 -17.61 4.15
CA TYR A 61 -7.61 -18.45 3.97
C TYR A 61 -7.65 -19.02 2.55
N PRO A 62 -7.43 -20.35 2.35
CA PRO A 62 -7.22 -20.92 1.01
C PRO A 62 -8.32 -20.61 -0.01
N PRO A 63 -9.63 -20.63 0.34
CA PRO A 63 -10.69 -20.31 -0.62
C PRO A 63 -10.68 -18.88 -1.16
N LEU A 64 -9.97 -17.94 -0.52
CA LEU A 64 -9.84 -16.55 -0.98
C LEU A 64 -8.51 -16.27 -1.69
N GLN A 65 -7.57 -17.22 -1.70
CA GLN A 65 -6.27 -17.02 -2.33
C GLN A 65 -6.40 -16.87 -3.84
N ASP A 66 -7.14 -17.76 -4.48
CA ASP A 66 -7.38 -17.71 -5.93
C ASP A 66 -8.04 -16.39 -6.35
N LEU A 67 -9.03 -15.95 -5.57
CA LEU A 67 -9.73 -14.68 -5.80
C LEU A 67 -8.81 -13.47 -5.61
N SER A 68 -7.92 -13.54 -4.60
CA SER A 68 -6.96 -12.47 -4.33
C SER A 68 -5.97 -12.34 -5.49
N LEU A 69 -5.41 -13.46 -5.94
CA LEU A 69 -4.51 -13.51 -7.10
C LEU A 69 -5.19 -12.97 -8.35
N GLU A 70 -6.41 -13.43 -8.65
CA GLU A 70 -7.17 -12.95 -9.80
C GLU A 70 -7.35 -11.42 -9.75
N ALA A 71 -7.68 -10.85 -8.59
CA ALA A 71 -7.86 -9.40 -8.46
C ALA A 71 -6.56 -8.62 -8.68
N TYR A 72 -5.43 -9.11 -8.13
CA TYR A 72 -4.12 -8.47 -8.29
C TYR A 72 -3.61 -8.59 -9.74
N ASP A 73 -3.71 -9.77 -10.33
CA ASP A 73 -3.27 -10.04 -11.71
C ASP A 73 -4.14 -9.30 -12.72
N GLN A 74 -5.46 -9.20 -12.50
CA GLN A 74 -6.35 -8.38 -13.31
C GLN A 74 -5.99 -6.89 -13.21
N ALA A 75 -5.70 -6.38 -12.00
CA ALA A 75 -5.29 -4.99 -11.84
C ALA A 75 -3.96 -4.69 -12.55
N LEU A 76 -2.99 -5.62 -12.46
CA LEU A 76 -1.69 -5.50 -13.11
C LEU A 76 -1.81 -5.56 -14.64
N SER A 77 -2.56 -6.53 -15.18
CA SER A 77 -2.72 -6.75 -16.63
C SER A 77 -3.62 -5.71 -17.31
N SER A 78 -4.67 -5.23 -16.63
CA SER A 78 -5.58 -4.22 -17.17
C SER A 78 -5.10 -2.78 -16.94
N HIS A 79 -4.00 -2.61 -16.19
CA HIS A 79 -3.52 -1.31 -15.67
C HIS A 79 -4.62 -0.47 -15.00
N THR A 80 -5.69 -1.12 -14.51
CA THR A 80 -6.86 -0.47 -13.94
C THR A 80 -6.93 -0.82 -12.46
N PHE A 81 -6.58 0.17 -11.64
CA PHE A 81 -6.53 0.02 -10.19
C PHE A 81 -7.76 0.67 -9.55
N PRO A 82 -8.29 0.12 -8.44
CA PRO A 82 -9.30 0.80 -7.65
C PRO A 82 -8.84 2.20 -7.26
N ALA A 83 -9.71 3.20 -7.37
CA ALA A 83 -9.37 4.59 -6.99
C ALA A 83 -8.91 4.69 -5.53
N SER A 84 -9.36 3.78 -4.66
CA SER A 84 -8.91 3.69 -3.27
C SER A 84 -7.41 3.39 -3.14
N TRP A 85 -6.80 2.63 -4.05
CA TRP A 85 -5.37 2.29 -4.00
C TRP A 85 -4.46 3.52 -4.20
N GLN A 86 -4.96 4.53 -4.90
CA GLN A 86 -4.26 5.80 -5.12
C GLN A 86 -4.63 6.86 -4.07
N GLY A 87 -5.58 6.55 -3.18
CA GLY A 87 -6.10 7.47 -2.19
C GLY A 87 -5.16 7.62 -0.98
N LEU A 88 -4.36 8.69 -0.93
CA LEU A 88 -3.66 9.06 0.30
C LEU A 88 -4.66 9.65 1.30
N ARG A 89 -4.88 8.96 2.43
CA ARG A 89 -5.73 9.46 3.53
C ARG A 89 -4.90 10.18 4.59
N VAL A 90 -5.15 11.47 4.77
CA VAL A 90 -4.54 12.29 5.83
C VAL A 90 -5.47 12.35 7.03
N ARG A 91 -5.02 11.88 8.19
CA ARG A 91 -5.69 12.13 9.47
C ARG A 91 -4.88 13.13 10.29
N LEU A 92 -5.55 14.20 10.74
CA LEU A 92 -4.95 15.15 11.69
C LEU A 92 -4.90 14.49 13.06
N LEU A 93 -3.70 14.12 13.50
CA LEU A 93 -3.46 13.65 14.86
C LEU A 93 -3.17 14.86 15.75
N VAL A 94 -3.89 14.99 16.86
CA VAL A 94 -3.58 16.03 17.85
C VAL A 94 -2.21 15.72 18.42
N LYS A 95 -1.23 16.59 18.15
CA LYS A 95 0.07 16.50 18.81
C LYS A 95 -0.15 16.73 20.29
N LYS A 96 0.30 15.79 21.13
CA LYS A 96 0.32 15.98 22.58
C LYS A 96 1.19 17.20 22.88
N SER A 97 0.58 18.36 23.06
CA SER A 97 1.26 19.50 23.65
C SER A 97 1.54 19.11 25.10
N THR A 98 2.81 18.95 25.47
CA THR A 98 3.20 19.07 26.87
C THR A 98 2.61 20.39 27.34
N ASN A 99 1.60 20.33 28.20
CA ASN A 99 0.87 21.52 28.62
C ASN A 99 1.86 22.47 29.28
N PHE A 100 2.06 23.64 28.67
CA PHE A 100 2.80 24.74 29.28
C PHE A 100 2.19 25.12 30.66
N PHE A 101 0.92 24.75 30.89
CA PHE A 101 0.23 24.88 32.17
C PHE A 101 0.69 23.91 33.27
N ASP A 102 1.36 22.79 32.97
CA ASP A 102 1.94 21.92 34.00
C ASP A 102 3.21 22.53 34.64
N GLN A 103 3.80 23.58 34.04
CA GLN A 103 4.94 24.31 34.62
C GLN A 103 4.55 25.46 35.56
N LEU A 104 3.28 25.85 35.63
CA LEU A 104 2.80 26.95 36.49
C LEU A 104 2.13 26.48 37.79
N ARG A 105 2.26 25.18 38.12
CA ARG A 105 1.78 24.59 39.39
C ARG A 105 2.94 24.13 40.27
N ARG A 106 3.95 25.00 40.45
CA ARG A 106 4.94 24.92 41.52
C ARG A 106 5.01 26.24 42.27
#